data_AF-A0AAJ0EW22-F1
#
_entry.id   AF-A0AAJ0EW22-F1
#
_cell.length_a   1.000
_cell.length_b   1.000
_cell.length_c   1.000
_cell.angle_alpha   90.00
_cell.angle_beta   90.00
_cell.angle_gamma   90.00
#
_symmetry.space_group_name_H-M   'P 1'
#
loop_
_entity.id
_entity.type
_entity.pdbx_description
1 polymer ?
#
loop_
_entity_poly.entity_id
_entity_poly.type
_entity_poly.pdbx_seq_one_letter_code
_entity_poly.pdbx_strand_id
1 'polypeptide(L)'
;MASCQVQGEPGLYGLGIRVAFYIQWFGAIVVEYLDMTDLPDMRLLGLLFSAAAFLGLVIHLSVAAAASSVQPADVYIVLLLAMGIYIPLVPLYLWKTVTCFSRYWDPFRWSRETPSPAYKGLNFMLLLAIASLGVWYWCSFAPENDCSSEQYGFFFSRVSLGNKAFVAFNAIMYFVILFVCVLVLLLKVGWKVPFWRERRRKRRVKRMHIMAIKEMKTLSNVAVAATLTAAVELAVVWNKIPDVNNVADVAQVLPLLVSAGFLVRILFLHFAGVNDASDSSEEDSDGGSHSYMTESQGGLPPAPPPVHPR
;
A
#
# COMPACT_ATOMS: atom_id res chain seq x y z
N MET A 1 12.91 -24.99 -33.35
CA MET A 1 13.01 -24.18 -32.12
C MET A 1 11.85 -23.19 -32.17
N ALA A 2 10.89 -23.30 -31.26
CA ALA A 2 9.80 -22.32 -31.19
C ALA A 2 10.43 -20.97 -30.84
N SER A 3 10.14 -19.93 -31.61
CA SER A 3 10.61 -18.58 -31.28
C SER A 3 9.88 -18.12 -30.02
N CYS A 4 10.59 -18.00 -28.88
CA CYS A 4 10.04 -17.46 -27.63
C CYS A 4 9.87 -15.93 -27.66
N GLN A 5 9.60 -15.38 -28.84
CA GLN A 5 9.43 -13.96 -29.04
C GLN A 5 8.11 -13.51 -28.40
N VAL A 6 8.22 -12.51 -27.52
CA VAL A 6 7.08 -12.00 -26.77
C VAL A 6 6.15 -11.25 -27.72
N GLN A 7 4.86 -11.60 -27.70
CA GLN A 7 3.82 -10.89 -28.41
C GLN A 7 3.14 -9.97 -27.40
N GLY A 8 3.22 -8.66 -27.63
CA GLY A 8 2.76 -7.69 -26.64
C GLY A 8 1.25 -7.74 -26.45
N GLU A 9 0.83 -7.69 -25.19
CA GLU A 9 -0.57 -7.60 -24.78
C GLU A 9 -0.88 -6.20 -24.23
N PRO A 10 -1.16 -5.21 -25.12
CA PRO A 10 -1.35 -3.81 -24.72
C PRO A 10 -2.55 -3.61 -23.78
N GLY A 11 -3.51 -4.54 -23.77
CA GLY A 11 -4.64 -4.52 -22.83
C GLY A 11 -4.27 -4.84 -21.38
N LEU A 12 -3.14 -5.49 -21.13
CA LEU A 12 -2.70 -5.87 -19.78
C LEU A 12 -1.72 -4.86 -19.16
N TYR A 13 -0.78 -4.36 -19.96
CA TYR A 13 0.30 -3.49 -19.50
C TYR A 13 0.74 -2.46 -20.55
N GLY A 14 -0.18 -2.06 -21.45
CA GLY A 14 0.08 -0.98 -22.41
C GLY A 14 0.50 0.33 -21.73
N LEU A 15 1.08 1.24 -22.50
CA LEU A 15 1.67 2.48 -22.00
C LEU A 15 0.72 3.26 -21.08
N GLY A 16 -0.55 3.40 -21.47
CA GLY A 16 -1.52 4.15 -20.65
C GLY A 16 -1.77 3.52 -19.28
N ILE A 17 -1.81 2.18 -19.22
CA ILE A 17 -1.96 1.43 -17.97
C ILE A 17 -0.71 1.61 -17.10
N ARG A 18 0.49 1.42 -17.66
CA ARG A 18 1.76 1.58 -16.93
C ARG A 18 1.89 2.98 -16.33
N VAL A 19 1.65 4.01 -17.14
CA VAL A 19 1.71 5.41 -16.69
C VAL A 19 0.66 5.69 -15.62
N ALA A 20 -0.55 5.12 -15.73
CA ALA A 20 -1.57 5.26 -14.70
C ALA A 20 -1.10 4.69 -13.35
N PHE A 21 -0.47 3.50 -13.34
CA PHE A 21 0.14 2.93 -12.14
C PHE A 21 1.27 3.81 -11.58
N TYR A 22 2.10 4.40 -12.44
CA TYR A 22 3.18 5.29 -11.98
C TYR A 22 2.63 6.56 -11.34
N ILE A 23 1.66 7.22 -11.98
CA ILE A 23 0.94 8.36 -11.41
C ILE A 23 0.33 7.97 -10.06
N GLN A 24 -0.22 6.76 -9.96
CA GLN A 24 -0.81 6.27 -8.73
C GLN A 24 0.21 6.09 -7.60
N TRP A 25 1.36 5.47 -7.88
CA TRP A 25 2.40 5.23 -6.88
C TRP A 25 3.05 6.53 -6.42
N PHE A 26 3.48 7.39 -7.35
CA PHE A 26 4.10 8.67 -7.02
C PHE A 26 3.07 9.65 -6.43
N GLY A 27 1.84 9.65 -6.94
CA GLY A 27 0.74 10.46 -6.42
C GLY A 27 0.43 10.12 -4.96
N ALA A 28 0.34 8.84 -4.60
CA ALA A 28 0.14 8.43 -3.21
C ALA A 28 1.29 8.91 -2.30
N ILE A 29 2.53 8.87 -2.78
CA ILE A 29 3.70 9.36 -2.02
C ILE A 29 3.62 10.88 -1.83
N VAL A 30 3.27 11.64 -2.87
CA VAL A 30 3.14 13.11 -2.80
C VAL A 30 2.01 13.51 -1.84
N VAL A 31 0.85 12.88 -1.97
CA VAL A 31 -0.33 13.14 -1.12
C VAL A 31 -0.03 12.79 0.34
N GLU A 32 0.70 11.71 0.60
CA GLU A 32 1.17 11.35 1.95
C GLU A 32 2.24 12.31 2.48
N TYR A 33 3.15 12.78 1.62
CA TYR A 33 4.18 13.73 2.02
C TYR A 33 3.56 15.06 2.49
N LEU A 34 2.57 15.55 1.75
CA LEU A 34 1.85 16.80 2.00
C LEU A 34 0.77 16.67 3.11
N ASP A 35 0.64 15.50 3.75
CA ASP A 35 -0.37 15.22 4.79
C ASP A 35 -1.81 15.57 4.37
N MET A 36 -2.15 15.34 3.10
CA MET A 36 -3.46 15.65 2.56
C MET A 36 -4.55 14.70 3.10
N THR A 37 -5.75 15.23 3.29
CA THR A 37 -6.94 14.51 3.79
C THR A 37 -7.41 13.40 2.84
N ASP A 38 -7.20 13.58 1.54
CA ASP A 38 -7.70 12.70 0.47
C ASP A 38 -6.79 11.48 0.19
N LEU A 39 -5.79 11.23 1.05
CA LEU A 39 -4.91 10.06 0.96
C LEU A 39 -5.65 8.70 0.93
N PRO A 40 -6.73 8.47 1.70
CA PRO A 40 -7.50 7.22 1.63
C PRO A 40 -8.10 6.96 0.24
N ASP A 41 -8.54 8.01 -0.45
CA ASP A 41 -9.14 7.89 -1.80
C ASP A 41 -8.08 7.50 -2.83
N MET A 42 -6.88 8.09 -2.72
CA MET A 42 -5.72 7.64 -3.51
C MET A 42 -5.36 6.18 -3.21
N ARG A 43 -5.34 5.76 -1.95
CA ARG A 43 -5.04 4.36 -1.63
C ARG A 43 -6.12 3.40 -2.13
N LEU A 44 -7.40 3.81 -2.09
CA LEU A 44 -8.49 3.04 -2.67
C LEU A 44 -8.35 2.90 -4.18
N LEU A 45 -8.03 3.98 -4.90
CA LEU A 45 -7.80 3.93 -6.35
C LEU A 45 -6.65 2.98 -6.70
N GLY A 46 -5.54 3.02 -5.94
CA GLY A 46 -4.43 2.09 -6.08
C GLY A 46 -4.82 0.63 -5.81
N LEU A 47 -5.67 0.38 -4.82
CA LEU A 47 -6.21 -0.95 -4.54
C LEU A 47 -7.07 -1.47 -5.70
N LEU A 48 -7.93 -0.63 -6.27
CA LEU A 48 -8.76 -0.98 -7.42
C LEU A 48 -7.92 -1.30 -8.65
N PHE A 49 -6.85 -0.54 -8.90
CA PHE A 49 -5.92 -0.81 -9.99
C PHE A 49 -5.18 -2.13 -9.79
N SER A 50 -4.63 -2.36 -8.60
CA SER A 50 -3.99 -3.63 -8.24
C SER A 50 -4.95 -4.82 -8.41
N ALA A 51 -6.21 -4.67 -7.98
CA ALA A 51 -7.25 -5.69 -8.16
C ALA A 51 -7.59 -5.91 -9.64
N ALA A 52 -7.68 -4.85 -10.44
CA ALA A 52 -7.94 -4.94 -11.88
C ALA A 52 -6.79 -5.66 -12.60
N ALA A 53 -5.54 -5.33 -12.29
CA ALA A 53 -4.38 -6.03 -12.84
C ALA A 53 -4.36 -7.52 -12.45
N PHE A 54 -4.66 -7.83 -11.19
CA PHE A 54 -4.76 -9.21 -10.73
C PHE A 54 -5.88 -9.99 -11.46
N LEU A 55 -7.08 -9.43 -11.53
CA LEU A 55 -8.21 -10.08 -12.22
C LEU A 55 -7.96 -10.21 -13.72
N GLY A 56 -7.42 -9.17 -14.37
CA GLY A 56 -7.04 -9.20 -15.77
C GLY A 56 -6.02 -10.30 -16.06
N LEU A 57 -5.04 -10.45 -15.17
CA LEU A 57 -4.06 -11.54 -15.25
C LEU A 57 -4.73 -12.90 -15.11
N VAL A 58 -5.55 -13.13 -14.08
CA VAL A 58 -6.26 -14.41 -13.88
C VAL A 58 -7.15 -14.75 -15.08
N ILE A 59 -7.87 -13.78 -15.64
CA ILE A 59 -8.68 -13.97 -16.85
C ILE A 59 -7.80 -14.36 -18.03
N HIS A 60 -6.71 -13.63 -18.26
CA HIS A 60 -5.77 -13.94 -19.33
C HIS A 60 -5.20 -15.35 -19.19
N LEU A 61 -4.76 -15.74 -17.99
CA LEU A 61 -4.29 -17.10 -17.72
C LEU A 61 -5.38 -18.14 -18.01
N SER A 62 -6.62 -17.89 -17.62
CA SER A 62 -7.72 -18.85 -17.82
C SER A 62 -8.07 -19.06 -19.30
N VAL A 63 -8.03 -17.99 -20.10
CA VAL A 63 -8.34 -18.03 -21.53
C VAL A 63 -7.15 -18.57 -22.33
N ALA A 64 -5.95 -18.06 -22.06
CA ALA A 64 -4.74 -18.45 -22.77
C ALA A 64 -4.23 -19.85 -22.37
N ALA A 65 -4.58 -20.37 -21.19
CA ALA A 65 -4.33 -21.77 -20.84
C ALA A 65 -5.05 -22.74 -21.80
N ALA A 66 -6.20 -22.35 -22.35
CA ALA A 66 -6.87 -23.13 -23.38
C ALA A 66 -6.14 -23.10 -24.74
N ALA A 67 -5.22 -22.15 -24.95
CA ALA A 67 -4.53 -21.88 -26.22
C ALA A 67 -2.99 -22.03 -26.15
N SER A 68 -2.43 -22.48 -25.01
CA SER A 68 -0.99 -22.64 -24.74
C SER A 68 -0.11 -21.43 -25.11
N SER A 69 -0.60 -20.21 -24.93
CA SER A 69 0.05 -18.97 -25.39
C SER A 69 0.54 -18.04 -24.27
N VAL A 70 0.51 -18.45 -23.01
CA VAL A 70 0.90 -17.57 -21.89
C VAL A 70 2.40 -17.36 -21.84
N GLN A 71 2.84 -16.11 -21.95
CA GLN A 71 4.25 -15.75 -21.93
C GLN A 71 4.72 -15.34 -20.52
N PRO A 72 5.87 -15.85 -20.03
CA PRO A 72 6.38 -15.53 -18.69
C PRO A 72 6.62 -14.05 -18.42
N ALA A 73 7.03 -13.28 -19.43
CA ALA A 73 7.28 -11.84 -19.33
C ALA A 73 5.99 -11.05 -19.05
N ASP A 74 4.87 -11.41 -19.68
CA ASP A 74 3.58 -10.73 -19.47
C ASP A 74 3.10 -10.91 -18.04
N VAL A 75 3.14 -12.17 -17.56
CA VAL A 75 2.75 -12.50 -16.19
C VAL A 75 3.65 -11.78 -15.18
N TYR A 76 4.96 -11.73 -15.44
CA TYR A 76 5.90 -11.00 -14.59
C TYR A 76 5.59 -9.50 -14.51
N ILE A 77 5.37 -8.84 -15.65
CA ILE A 77 5.10 -7.40 -15.71
C ILE A 77 3.80 -7.07 -14.96
N VAL A 78 2.72 -7.82 -15.24
CA VAL A 78 1.42 -7.57 -14.59
C VAL A 78 1.48 -7.89 -13.10
N LEU A 79 2.23 -8.92 -12.70
CA LEU A 79 2.45 -9.24 -11.29
C LEU A 79 3.20 -8.11 -10.56
N LEU A 80 4.19 -7.47 -11.20
CA LEU A 80 4.86 -6.27 -10.67
C LEU A 80 3.89 -5.10 -10.50
N LEU A 81 3.03 -4.84 -11.49
CA LEU A 81 2.01 -3.79 -11.42
C LEU A 81 1.01 -4.05 -10.28
N ALA A 82 0.50 -5.28 -10.19
CA ALA A 82 -0.42 -5.71 -9.14
C ALA A 82 0.22 -5.59 -7.74
N MET A 83 1.49 -5.99 -7.59
CA MET A 83 2.21 -5.88 -6.31
C MET A 83 2.67 -4.47 -5.96
N GLY A 84 2.57 -3.50 -6.85
CA GLY A 84 3.26 -2.21 -6.69
C GLY A 84 2.86 -1.41 -5.45
N ILE A 85 1.62 -1.54 -4.98
CA ILE A 85 1.17 -0.91 -3.73
C ILE A 85 1.72 -1.60 -2.47
N TYR A 86 2.21 -2.84 -2.60
CA TYR A 86 2.69 -3.68 -1.50
C TYR A 86 4.22 -3.68 -1.36
N ILE A 87 4.96 -3.52 -2.45
CA ILE A 87 6.44 -3.55 -2.45
C ILE A 87 7.05 -2.47 -1.53
N PRO A 88 6.54 -1.22 -1.46
CA PRO A 88 7.05 -0.22 -0.51
C PRO A 88 6.96 -0.64 0.96
N LEU A 89 6.09 -1.59 1.31
CA LEU A 89 5.99 -2.09 2.68
C LEU A 89 7.16 -3.01 3.03
N VAL A 90 7.79 -3.68 2.06
CA VAL A 90 8.90 -4.62 2.30
C VAL A 90 10.07 -3.97 3.05
N PRO A 91 10.69 -2.86 2.59
CA PRO A 91 11.77 -2.22 3.34
C PRO A 91 11.31 -1.67 4.70
N LEU A 92 10.06 -1.25 4.84
CA LEU A 92 9.53 -0.77 6.12
C LEU A 92 9.39 -1.91 7.15
N TYR A 93 8.97 -3.10 6.70
CA TYR A 93 8.93 -4.29 7.56
C TYR A 93 10.32 -4.85 7.83
N LEU A 94 11.23 -4.80 6.86
CA LEU A 94 12.64 -5.16 7.06
C LEU A 94 13.31 -4.22 8.07
N TRP A 95 13.00 -2.93 8.00
CA TRP A 95 13.44 -1.97 9.01
C TRP A 95 12.90 -2.31 10.40
N LYS A 96 11.62 -2.72 10.50
CA LYS A 96 11.04 -3.18 11.76
C LYS A 96 11.73 -4.42 12.32
N THR A 97 12.09 -5.38 11.48
CA THR A 97 12.80 -6.59 11.95
C THR A 97 14.21 -6.25 12.41
N VAL A 98 14.95 -5.42 11.68
CA VAL A 98 16.30 -4.96 12.05
C VAL A 98 16.31 -4.14 13.34
N THR A 99 15.28 -3.32 13.56
CA THR A 99 15.14 -2.52 14.78
C THR A 99 14.46 -3.28 15.93
N CYS A 100 14.35 -4.61 15.84
CA CYS A 100 13.74 -5.50 16.83
C CYS A 100 12.35 -5.04 17.28
N PHE A 101 11.53 -4.57 16.34
CA PHE A 101 10.18 -4.03 16.59
C PHE A 101 10.13 -2.91 17.62
N SER A 102 11.22 -2.13 17.76
CA SER A 102 11.27 -1.00 18.67
C SER A 102 10.24 0.07 18.28
N ARG A 103 9.31 0.35 19.18
CA ARG A 103 8.22 1.35 19.00
C ARG A 103 8.72 2.79 18.76
N TYR A 104 10.00 3.05 19.00
CA TYR A 104 10.62 4.35 18.78
C TYR A 104 10.95 4.61 17.30
N TRP A 105 11.19 3.55 16.52
CA TRP A 105 11.59 3.61 15.12
C TRP A 105 10.47 3.22 14.15
N ASP A 106 9.23 3.05 14.63
CA ASP A 106 8.12 2.56 13.82
C ASP A 106 7.58 3.64 12.85
N PRO A 107 7.80 3.51 11.52
CA PRO A 107 7.36 4.50 10.54
C PRO A 107 5.83 4.56 10.36
N PHE A 108 5.10 3.52 10.78
CA PHE A 108 3.64 3.48 10.71
C PHE A 108 2.96 4.14 11.90
N ARG A 109 3.71 4.45 12.97
CA ARG A 109 3.14 4.98 14.21
C ARG A 109 2.55 6.39 14.06
N TRP A 110 3.06 7.15 13.10
CA TRP A 110 2.69 8.54 12.88
C TRP A 110 1.79 8.75 11.66
N SER A 111 1.35 7.69 10.97
CA SER A 111 0.33 7.86 9.93
C SER A 111 -1.01 8.18 10.60
N ARG A 112 -1.63 9.30 10.22
CA ARG A 112 -2.96 9.71 10.70
C ARG A 112 -4.11 8.91 10.06
N GLU A 113 -3.81 7.96 9.20
CA GLU A 113 -4.83 7.19 8.51
C GLU A 113 -5.55 6.20 9.41
N THR A 114 -6.87 6.29 9.45
CA THR A 114 -7.75 5.27 10.00
C THR A 114 -8.48 4.57 8.86
N PRO A 115 -7.90 3.52 8.24
CA PRO A 115 -8.55 2.86 7.13
C PRO A 115 -9.84 2.17 7.58
N SER A 116 -10.86 2.24 6.73
CA SER A 116 -12.15 1.58 6.97
C SER A 116 -11.96 0.06 7.11
N PRO A 117 -12.80 -0.63 7.90
CA PRO A 117 -12.72 -2.08 8.05
C PRO A 117 -12.85 -2.83 6.72
N ALA A 118 -13.71 -2.34 5.81
CA ALA A 118 -13.88 -2.90 4.48
C ALA A 118 -12.59 -2.80 3.65
N TYR A 119 -11.95 -1.62 3.62
CA TYR A 119 -10.68 -1.44 2.94
C TYR A 119 -9.61 -2.38 3.49
N LYS A 120 -9.50 -2.51 4.82
CA LYS A 120 -8.54 -3.44 5.45
C LYS A 120 -8.78 -4.89 5.02
N GLY A 121 -10.05 -5.31 4.95
CA GLY A 121 -10.43 -6.65 4.50
C GLY A 121 -10.06 -6.88 3.04
N LEU A 122 -10.48 -5.98 2.15
CA LEU A 122 -10.21 -6.07 0.70
C LEU A 122 -8.72 -6.03 0.40
N ASN A 123 -7.98 -5.10 1.01
CA ASN A 123 -6.53 -5.01 0.85
C ASN A 123 -5.80 -6.27 1.32
N PHE A 124 -6.27 -6.88 2.41
CA PHE A 124 -5.70 -8.12 2.91
C PHE A 124 -6.01 -9.31 1.98
N MET A 125 -7.25 -9.41 1.50
CA MET A 125 -7.65 -10.47 0.55
C MET A 125 -6.89 -10.36 -0.77
N LEU A 126 -6.73 -9.14 -1.28
CA LEU A 126 -5.98 -8.90 -2.51
C LEU A 126 -4.49 -9.26 -2.35
N LEU A 127 -3.86 -8.86 -1.23
CA LEU A 127 -2.48 -9.25 -0.93
C LEU A 127 -2.32 -10.77 -0.87
N LEU A 128 -3.26 -11.47 -0.20
CA LEU A 128 -3.24 -12.93 -0.13
C LEU A 128 -3.37 -13.57 -1.52
N ALA A 129 -4.28 -13.04 -2.35
CA ALA A 129 -4.53 -13.56 -3.69
C ALA A 129 -3.31 -13.36 -4.61
N ILE A 130 -2.74 -12.15 -4.64
CA ILE A 130 -1.55 -11.84 -5.44
C ILE A 130 -0.34 -12.64 -4.93
N ALA A 131 -0.14 -12.75 -3.62
CA ALA A 131 0.95 -13.54 -3.07
C ALA A 131 0.84 -15.03 -3.45
N SER A 132 -0.38 -15.59 -3.43
CA SER A 132 -0.62 -16.96 -3.87
C SER A 132 -0.30 -17.16 -5.35
N LEU A 133 -0.72 -16.22 -6.21
CA LEU A 133 -0.39 -16.23 -7.64
C LEU A 133 1.12 -16.07 -7.88
N GLY A 134 1.78 -15.21 -7.09
CA GLY A 134 3.22 -15.02 -7.14
C GLY A 134 4.00 -16.29 -6.77
N VAL A 135 3.60 -16.99 -5.72
CA VAL A 135 4.19 -18.30 -5.36
C VAL A 135 4.01 -19.30 -6.51
N TRP A 136 2.80 -19.42 -7.06
CA TRP A 136 2.56 -20.30 -8.21
C TRP A 136 3.43 -19.94 -9.42
N TYR A 137 3.55 -18.65 -9.73
CA TYR A 137 4.34 -18.18 -10.86
C TYR A 137 5.81 -18.58 -10.72
N TRP A 138 6.43 -18.33 -9.56
CA TRP A 138 7.85 -18.61 -9.37
C TRP A 138 8.16 -20.09 -9.10
N CYS A 139 7.24 -20.84 -8.50
CA CYS A 139 7.51 -22.24 -8.14
C CYS A 139 7.15 -23.24 -9.23
N SER A 140 6.11 -22.95 -10.02
CA SER A 140 5.60 -23.89 -11.02
C SER A 140 5.74 -23.31 -12.41
N PHE A 141 5.17 -22.13 -12.67
CA PHE A 141 5.06 -21.62 -14.04
C PHE A 141 6.41 -21.24 -14.66
N ALA A 142 7.23 -20.42 -14.00
CA ALA A 142 8.49 -19.94 -14.55
C ALA A 142 9.52 -21.08 -14.74
N PRO A 143 9.71 -22.04 -13.80
CA PRO A 143 10.63 -23.15 -14.00
C PRO A 143 10.21 -24.16 -15.06
N GLU A 144 8.92 -24.40 -15.24
CA GLU A 144 8.39 -25.39 -16.19
C GLU A 144 8.27 -24.83 -17.62
N ASN A 145 8.26 -23.51 -17.80
CA ASN A 145 8.12 -22.88 -19.10
C ASN A 145 9.48 -22.69 -19.79
N ASP A 146 9.67 -23.36 -20.93
CA ASP A 146 10.91 -23.34 -21.71
C ASP A 146 11.35 -21.91 -22.11
N CYS A 147 10.39 -21.02 -22.36
CA CYS A 147 10.64 -19.64 -22.77
C CYS A 147 11.11 -18.72 -21.65
N SER A 148 11.04 -19.15 -20.38
CA SER A 148 11.55 -18.37 -19.25
C SER A 148 13.06 -18.14 -19.35
N SER A 149 13.80 -19.06 -19.98
CA SER A 149 15.25 -18.94 -20.15
C SER A 149 15.64 -17.82 -21.12
N GLU A 150 14.82 -17.57 -22.16
CA GLU A 150 15.06 -16.55 -23.19
C GLU A 150 14.48 -15.18 -22.84
N GLN A 151 13.59 -15.11 -21.85
CA GLN A 151 12.95 -13.88 -21.38
C GLN A 151 13.66 -13.31 -20.16
N TYR A 152 13.56 -11.99 -19.97
CA TYR A 152 14.35 -11.25 -18.99
C TYR A 152 13.46 -10.50 -17.99
N GLY A 153 13.86 -10.54 -16.72
CA GLY A 153 13.32 -9.73 -15.63
C GLY A 153 14.36 -8.77 -15.07
N PHE A 154 13.94 -7.95 -14.11
CA PHE A 154 14.78 -6.94 -13.48
C PHE A 154 15.28 -7.37 -12.09
N PHE A 155 16.60 -7.29 -11.91
CA PHE A 155 17.27 -7.43 -10.62
C PHE A 155 18.48 -6.50 -10.54
N PHE A 156 18.27 -5.18 -10.76
CA PHE A 156 19.31 -4.16 -10.95
C PHE A 156 20.28 -4.43 -12.11
N SER A 157 19.99 -5.47 -12.88
CA SER A 157 20.69 -5.94 -14.05
C SER A 157 19.70 -6.78 -14.85
N ARG A 158 20.05 -7.04 -16.11
CA ARG A 158 19.27 -7.92 -16.99
C ARG A 158 19.50 -9.37 -16.57
N VAL A 159 18.46 -10.01 -16.03
CA VAL A 159 18.53 -11.40 -15.55
C VAL A 159 17.48 -12.23 -16.27
N SER A 160 17.83 -13.44 -16.70
CA SER A 160 16.88 -14.38 -17.30
C SER A 160 15.82 -14.80 -16.27
N LEU A 161 14.54 -14.86 -16.66
CA LEU A 161 13.44 -15.30 -15.81
C LEU A 161 13.63 -16.76 -15.34
N GLY A 162 14.31 -17.59 -16.14
CA GLY A 162 14.66 -18.97 -15.81
C GLY A 162 15.89 -19.13 -14.90
N ASN A 163 16.54 -18.03 -14.48
CA ASN A 163 17.69 -18.13 -13.59
C ASN A 163 17.27 -18.63 -12.21
N LYS A 164 17.78 -19.80 -11.80
CA LYS A 164 17.45 -20.47 -10.54
C LYS A 164 17.59 -19.57 -9.30
N ALA A 165 18.61 -18.73 -9.24
CA ALA A 165 18.82 -17.85 -8.10
C ALA A 165 17.75 -16.74 -8.03
N PHE A 166 17.41 -16.17 -9.19
CA PHE A 166 16.38 -15.13 -9.31
C PHE A 166 14.98 -15.68 -9.00
N VAL A 167 14.68 -16.87 -9.50
CA VAL A 167 13.45 -17.60 -9.20
C VAL A 167 13.35 -17.89 -7.69
N ALA A 168 14.40 -18.47 -7.10
CA ALA A 168 14.41 -18.81 -5.69
C ALA A 168 14.23 -17.57 -4.78
N PHE A 169 14.92 -16.47 -5.10
CA PHE A 169 14.80 -15.22 -4.33
C PHE A 169 13.35 -14.70 -4.32
N ASN A 170 12.72 -14.61 -5.49
CA ASN A 170 11.35 -14.12 -5.60
C ASN A 170 10.36 -15.10 -4.96
N ALA A 171 10.52 -16.41 -5.17
CA ALA A 171 9.69 -17.44 -4.53
C ALA A 171 9.71 -17.30 -2.99
N ILE A 172 10.90 -17.19 -2.39
CA ILE A 172 11.06 -17.00 -0.94
C ILE A 172 10.34 -15.73 -0.48
N MET A 173 10.51 -14.61 -1.19
CA MET A 173 9.83 -13.35 -0.86
C MET A 173 8.30 -13.53 -0.80
N TYR A 174 7.69 -14.13 -1.83
CA TYR A 174 6.25 -14.35 -1.87
C TYR A 174 5.78 -15.38 -0.83
N PHE A 175 6.56 -16.42 -0.56
CA PHE A 175 6.27 -17.38 0.53
C PHE A 175 6.27 -16.71 1.90
N VAL A 176 7.24 -15.84 2.18
CA VAL A 176 7.29 -15.10 3.46
C VAL A 176 6.06 -14.21 3.61
N ILE A 177 5.67 -13.49 2.55
CA ILE A 177 4.47 -12.65 2.54
C ILE A 177 3.22 -13.51 2.83
N LEU A 178 3.07 -14.64 2.13
CA LEU A 178 1.94 -15.55 2.28
C LEU A 178 1.89 -16.15 3.69
N PHE A 179 3.03 -16.59 4.22
CA PHE A 179 3.16 -17.12 5.58
C PHE A 179 2.72 -16.09 6.64
N VAL A 180 3.17 -14.83 6.51
CA VAL A 180 2.75 -13.74 7.40
C VAL A 180 1.25 -13.50 7.30
N CYS A 181 0.67 -13.53 6.10
CA CYS A 181 -0.77 -13.38 5.90
C CYS A 181 -1.56 -14.51 6.59
N VAL A 182 -1.17 -15.76 6.39
CA VAL A 182 -1.80 -16.92 7.03
C VAL A 182 -1.69 -16.85 8.55
N LEU A 183 -0.52 -16.48 9.09
CA LEU A 183 -0.33 -16.28 10.52
C LEU A 183 -1.28 -15.22 11.09
N VAL A 184 -1.44 -14.08 10.40
CA VAL A 184 -2.38 -13.03 10.81
C VAL A 184 -3.83 -13.51 10.77
N LEU A 185 -4.22 -14.31 9.78
CA LEU A 185 -5.55 -14.93 9.72
C LEU A 185 -5.77 -15.89 10.88
N LEU A 186 -4.82 -16.79 11.14
CA LEU A 186 -4.90 -17.76 12.23
C LEU A 186 -4.98 -17.08 13.60
N LEU A 187 -4.21 -16.00 13.80
CA LEU A 187 -4.28 -15.21 15.03
C LEU A 187 -5.64 -14.52 15.20
N LYS A 188 -6.27 -14.05 14.12
CA LYS A 188 -7.61 -13.44 14.16
C LYS A 188 -8.73 -14.45 14.37
N VAL A 189 -8.63 -15.64 13.79
CA VAL A 189 -9.64 -16.71 13.87
C VAL A 189 -9.50 -17.51 15.16
N GLY A 190 -8.27 -17.84 15.56
CA GLY A 190 -7.96 -18.81 16.60
C GLY A 190 -7.83 -18.25 18.01
N TRP A 191 -7.54 -16.96 18.20
CA TRP A 191 -7.31 -16.43 19.55
C TRP A 191 -7.79 -14.99 19.72
N LYS A 192 -8.65 -14.77 20.73
CA LYS A 192 -8.60 -13.54 21.54
C LYS A 192 -7.24 -13.53 22.27
N VAL A 193 -6.13 -13.33 21.56
CA VAL A 193 -4.82 -13.22 22.23
C VAL A 193 -4.83 -11.91 23.02
N PRO A 194 -4.66 -11.93 24.35
CA PRO A 194 -4.60 -10.71 25.16
C PRO A 194 -3.26 -9.95 25.00
N PHE A 195 -2.45 -10.25 23.98
CA PHE A 195 -1.04 -9.85 23.89
C PHE A 195 -0.82 -8.38 23.52
N TRP A 196 -1.84 -7.65 23.07
CA TRP A 196 -1.67 -6.25 22.62
C TRP A 196 -2.38 -5.21 23.49
N ARG A 197 -2.67 -5.53 24.76
CA ARG A 197 -3.14 -4.53 25.73
C ARG A 197 -1.97 -3.78 26.37
N GLU A 198 -1.09 -3.22 25.56
CA GLU A 198 0.10 -2.54 26.06
C GLU A 198 -0.24 -1.11 26.51
N ARG A 199 -0.06 -0.87 27.82
CA ARG A 199 -0.28 0.43 28.49
C ARG A 199 0.38 1.55 27.69
N ARG A 200 -0.43 2.48 27.18
CA ARG A 200 -0.02 3.68 26.44
C ARG A 200 0.77 4.64 27.34
N ARG A 201 2.06 4.39 27.58
CA ARG A 201 2.96 5.45 28.06
C ARG A 201 3.33 6.34 26.89
N LYS A 202 2.67 7.51 26.78
CA LYS A 202 3.03 8.59 25.87
C LYS A 202 4.41 9.15 26.28
N ARG A 203 5.51 8.49 25.87
CA ARG A 203 6.83 9.12 25.92
C ARG A 203 6.81 10.30 24.95
N ARG A 204 7.18 11.49 25.43
CA ARG A 204 7.36 12.67 24.58
C ARG A 204 8.52 12.38 23.61
N VAL A 205 8.21 12.21 22.34
CA VAL A 205 9.22 12.07 21.27
C VAL A 205 9.49 13.46 20.71
N LYS A 206 10.76 13.80 20.48
CA LYS A 206 11.15 15.10 19.91
C LYS A 206 10.56 15.24 18.49
N ARG A 207 10.03 16.42 18.13
CA ARG A 207 9.46 16.69 16.79
C ARG A 207 10.44 16.40 15.65
N MET A 208 11.73 16.73 15.85
CA MET A 208 12.79 16.45 14.86
C MET A 208 12.91 14.96 14.49
N HIS A 209 12.73 14.06 15.45
CA HIS A 209 12.78 12.61 15.20
C HIS A 209 11.59 12.14 14.36
N ILE A 210 10.42 12.70 14.62
CA ILE A 210 9.20 12.40 13.85
C ILE A 210 9.38 12.83 12.40
N MET A 211 9.91 14.04 12.18
CA MET A 211 10.22 14.53 10.83
C MET A 211 11.27 13.64 10.14
N ALA A 212 12.37 13.28 10.82
CA ALA A 212 13.40 12.43 10.24
C ALA A 212 12.87 11.04 9.81
N ILE A 213 12.00 10.42 10.61
CA ILE A 213 11.38 9.14 10.25
C ILE A 213 10.42 9.31 9.05
N LYS A 214 9.65 10.41 9.01
CA LYS A 214 8.75 10.70 7.89
C LYS A 214 9.54 10.88 6.59
N GLU A 215 10.59 11.69 6.61
CA GLU A 215 11.49 11.89 5.45
C GLU A 215 12.14 10.59 5.00
N MET A 216 12.67 9.78 5.92
CA MET A 216 13.25 8.48 5.60
C MET A 216 12.23 7.53 4.96
N LYS A 217 10.99 7.50 5.46
CA LYS A 217 9.91 6.72 4.89
C LYS A 217 9.57 7.18 3.47
N THR A 218 9.44 8.49 3.26
CA THR A 218 9.15 9.06 1.93
C THR A 218 10.27 8.74 0.95
N LEU A 219 11.54 8.94 1.34
CA LEU A 219 12.70 8.60 0.50
C LEU A 219 12.72 7.11 0.15
N SER A 220 12.45 6.23 1.11
CA SER A 220 12.33 4.79 0.87
C SER A 220 11.22 4.48 -0.12
N ASN A 221 10.04 5.09 0.03
CA ASN A 221 8.92 4.87 -0.88
C ASN A 221 9.22 5.37 -2.30
N VAL A 222 9.85 6.54 -2.45
CA VAL A 222 10.28 7.08 -3.75
C VAL A 222 11.30 6.15 -4.41
N ALA A 223 12.31 5.69 -3.65
CA ALA A 223 13.33 4.79 -4.17
C ALA A 223 12.72 3.46 -4.66
N VAL A 224 11.79 2.89 -3.89
CA VAL A 224 11.08 1.67 -4.29
C VAL A 224 10.20 1.89 -5.52
N ALA A 225 9.41 2.97 -5.55
CA ALA A 225 8.55 3.29 -6.69
C ALA A 225 9.37 3.50 -7.97
N ALA A 226 10.48 4.24 -7.88
CA ALA A 226 11.40 4.44 -9.00
C ALA A 226 12.05 3.12 -9.46
N THR A 227 12.46 2.26 -8.52
CA THR A 227 13.00 0.93 -8.84
C THR A 227 11.95 0.06 -9.51
N LEU A 228 10.70 0.11 -9.08
CA LEU A 228 9.60 -0.66 -9.66
C LEU A 228 9.23 -0.17 -11.07
N THR A 229 9.18 1.15 -11.27
CA THR A 229 9.01 1.74 -12.62
C THR A 229 10.15 1.29 -13.53
N ALA A 230 11.40 1.37 -13.07
CA ALA A 230 12.54 0.87 -13.84
C ALA A 230 12.42 -0.63 -14.12
N ALA A 231 11.97 -1.43 -13.16
CA ALA A 231 11.79 -2.86 -13.33
C ALA A 231 10.77 -3.20 -14.42
N VAL A 232 9.64 -2.49 -14.46
CA VAL A 232 8.61 -2.67 -15.49
C VAL A 232 9.13 -2.20 -16.86
N GLU A 233 9.68 -1.00 -16.96
CA GLU A 233 10.14 -0.44 -18.24
C GLU A 233 11.31 -1.22 -18.83
N LEU A 234 12.28 -1.63 -18.00
CA LEU A 234 13.40 -2.43 -18.46
C LEU A 234 12.97 -3.85 -18.84
N ALA A 235 11.99 -4.45 -18.16
CA ALA A 235 11.42 -5.72 -18.58
C ALA A 235 10.79 -5.61 -19.98
N VAL A 236 10.03 -4.55 -20.26
CA VAL A 236 9.46 -4.31 -21.60
C VAL A 236 10.56 -4.14 -22.65
N VAL A 237 11.57 -3.30 -22.38
CA VAL A 237 12.65 -3.01 -23.32
C VAL A 237 13.54 -4.23 -23.58
N TRP A 238 13.92 -4.98 -22.55
CA TRP A 238 14.82 -6.13 -22.68
C TRP A 238 14.18 -7.32 -23.40
N ASN A 239 12.85 -7.46 -23.31
CA ASN A 239 12.10 -8.48 -24.04
C ASN A 239 11.64 -8.02 -25.43
N LYS A 240 11.91 -6.77 -25.82
CA LYS A 240 11.55 -6.19 -27.14
C LYS A 240 10.06 -6.38 -27.49
N ILE A 241 9.20 -6.14 -26.51
CA ILE A 241 7.77 -6.37 -26.65
C ILE A 241 7.18 -5.35 -27.65
N PRO A 242 6.59 -5.80 -28.78
CA PRO A 242 5.99 -4.90 -29.76
C PRO A 242 4.67 -4.30 -29.25
N ASP A 243 4.25 -3.18 -29.84
CA ASP A 243 2.89 -2.60 -29.69
C ASP A 243 2.41 -2.18 -28.29
N VAL A 244 3.28 -2.22 -27.27
CA VAL A 244 2.93 -1.84 -25.88
C VAL A 244 3.35 -0.42 -25.50
N ASN A 245 4.04 0.30 -26.38
CA ASN A 245 4.53 1.67 -26.16
C ASN A 245 3.62 2.76 -26.73
N ASN A 246 2.49 2.39 -27.32
CA ASN A 246 1.53 3.36 -27.86
C ASN A 246 0.22 3.27 -27.09
N VAL A 247 -0.42 4.42 -26.86
CA VAL A 247 -1.78 4.47 -26.32
C VAL A 247 -2.75 4.37 -27.49
N ALA A 248 -3.26 3.16 -27.74
CA ALA A 248 -4.10 2.88 -28.91
C ALA A 248 -5.56 2.57 -28.56
N ASP A 249 -5.86 2.28 -27.29
CA ASP A 249 -7.18 1.78 -26.88
C ASP A 249 -7.77 2.55 -25.69
N VAL A 250 -9.10 2.63 -25.65
CA VAL A 250 -9.89 3.26 -24.58
C VAL A 250 -9.59 2.59 -23.23
N ALA A 251 -9.36 1.27 -23.23
CA ALA A 251 -8.98 0.53 -22.03
C ALA A 251 -7.68 1.05 -21.37
N GLN A 252 -6.78 1.68 -22.14
CA GLN A 252 -5.57 2.31 -21.63
C GLN A 252 -5.77 3.78 -21.25
N VAL A 253 -6.64 4.49 -21.96
CA VAL A 253 -6.93 5.92 -21.73
C VAL A 253 -7.72 6.11 -20.43
N LEU A 254 -8.66 5.22 -20.14
CA LEU A 254 -9.50 5.29 -18.92
C LEU A 254 -8.68 5.34 -17.62
N PRO A 255 -7.82 4.35 -17.30
CA PRO A 255 -7.03 4.38 -16.07
C PRO A 255 -6.09 5.59 -16.05
N LEU A 256 -5.53 5.99 -17.20
CA LEU A 256 -4.65 7.15 -17.30
C LEU A 256 -5.37 8.45 -16.92
N LEU A 257 -6.54 8.71 -17.49
CA LEU A 257 -7.33 9.92 -17.20
C LEU A 257 -7.86 9.92 -15.78
N VAL A 258 -8.30 8.77 -15.26
CA VAL A 258 -8.78 8.66 -13.88
C VAL A 258 -7.65 8.99 -12.90
N SER A 259 -6.46 8.39 -13.04
CA SER A 259 -5.34 8.67 -12.14
C SER A 259 -4.84 10.11 -12.25
N ALA A 260 -4.68 10.62 -13.48
CA ALA A 260 -4.26 12.01 -13.69
C ALA A 260 -5.29 13.00 -13.12
N GLY A 261 -6.57 12.80 -13.41
CA GLY A 261 -7.67 13.66 -12.95
C GLY A 261 -7.81 13.67 -11.43
N PHE A 262 -7.73 12.50 -10.77
CA PHE A 262 -7.73 12.43 -9.31
C PHE A 262 -6.53 13.15 -8.71
N LEU A 263 -5.33 12.97 -9.25
CA LEU A 263 -4.14 13.63 -8.73
C LEU A 263 -4.23 15.15 -8.88
N VAL A 264 -4.61 15.64 -10.06
CA VAL A 264 -4.80 17.07 -10.30
C VAL A 264 -5.86 17.66 -9.37
N ARG A 265 -6.99 16.98 -9.18
CA ARG A 265 -8.05 17.43 -8.27
C ARG A 265 -7.55 17.58 -6.84
N ILE A 266 -6.86 16.56 -6.31
CA ILE A 266 -6.36 16.58 -4.92
C ILE A 266 -5.33 17.69 -4.74
N LEU A 267 -4.37 17.82 -5.68
CA LEU A 267 -3.39 18.90 -5.64
C LEU A 267 -4.05 20.28 -5.71
N PHE A 268 -5.04 20.44 -6.59
CA PHE A 268 -5.77 21.69 -6.74
C PHE A 268 -6.52 22.08 -5.46
N LEU A 269 -7.28 21.16 -4.85
CA LEU A 269 -8.03 21.44 -3.62
C LEU A 269 -7.11 21.81 -2.44
N HIS A 270 -5.95 21.16 -2.35
CA HIS A 270 -4.95 21.47 -1.35
C HIS A 270 -4.35 22.87 -1.54
N PHE A 271 -3.90 23.21 -2.76
CA PHE A 271 -3.29 24.52 -3.01
C PHE A 271 -4.30 25.68 -3.06
N ALA A 272 -5.56 25.39 -3.38
CA ALA A 272 -6.64 26.37 -3.32
C ALA A 272 -7.11 26.66 -1.87
N GLY A 273 -6.59 25.94 -0.86
CA GLY A 273 -6.92 26.16 0.55
C GLY A 273 -8.36 25.78 0.93
N VAL A 274 -9.06 25.04 0.06
CA VAL A 274 -10.50 24.73 0.25
C VAL A 274 -10.72 23.76 1.41
N ASN A 275 -9.74 22.93 1.74
CA ASN A 275 -9.86 21.92 2.80
C ASN A 275 -9.56 22.46 4.22
N ASP A 276 -8.90 23.62 4.36
CA ASP A 276 -8.53 24.18 5.67
C ASP A 276 -9.63 25.09 6.26
N ALA A 277 -10.64 25.47 5.49
CA ALA A 277 -11.69 26.39 5.94
C ALA A 277 -12.77 25.76 6.82
N SER A 278 -12.83 24.42 6.93
CA SER A 278 -13.90 23.71 7.64
C SER A 278 -13.54 23.22 9.06
N ASP A 279 -12.29 23.32 9.50
CA ASP A 279 -11.84 22.80 10.81
C ASP A 279 -11.36 23.90 11.79
N SER A 280 -11.46 25.18 11.44
CA SER A 280 -10.96 26.30 12.26
C SER A 280 -12.03 27.02 13.11
N SER A 281 -13.13 26.36 13.47
CA SER A 281 -14.19 26.98 14.27
C SER A 281 -14.66 26.09 15.41
N GLU A 282 -13.79 25.82 16.40
CA GLU A 282 -14.18 25.37 17.75
C GLU A 282 -12.94 25.13 18.63
N GLU A 283 -12.18 26.19 18.97
CA GLU A 283 -11.29 26.18 20.16
C GLU A 283 -10.71 27.59 20.37
N ASP A 284 -11.57 28.53 20.77
CA ASP A 284 -11.16 29.74 21.51
C ASP A 284 -12.40 30.28 22.27
N SER A 285 -12.59 29.76 23.47
CA SER A 285 -13.38 30.44 24.50
C SER A 285 -12.63 30.32 25.82
N ASP A 286 -11.67 31.23 25.95
CA ASP A 286 -11.13 31.72 27.20
C ASP A 286 -12.27 32.19 28.12
N GLY A 287 -12.68 31.31 29.03
CA GLY A 287 -13.60 31.59 30.13
C GLY A 287 -12.85 31.63 31.45
N GLY A 288 -12.00 32.65 31.63
CA GLY A 288 -11.37 32.92 32.92
C GLY A 288 -12.39 33.38 33.95
N SER A 289 -12.49 32.66 35.07
CA SER A 289 -12.92 33.22 36.35
C SER A 289 -12.35 32.38 37.50
N HIS A 290 -11.17 32.83 37.94
CA HIS A 290 -10.67 32.60 39.28
C HIS A 290 -11.66 33.20 40.29
N SER A 291 -12.18 32.39 41.22
CA SER A 291 -12.77 32.87 42.46
C SER A 291 -12.06 32.18 43.62
N TYR A 292 -11.20 32.94 44.28
CA TYR A 292 -10.72 32.64 45.62
C TYR A 292 -11.89 32.85 46.60
N MET A 293 -12.20 31.86 47.44
CA MET A 293 -12.64 32.17 48.81
C MET A 293 -12.09 31.14 49.79
N THR A 294 -11.35 31.71 50.73
CA THR A 294 -10.78 31.17 51.96
C THR A 294 -11.85 30.65 52.93
N GLU A 295 -11.61 29.42 53.38
CA GLU A 295 -11.64 28.94 54.78
C GLU A 295 -12.35 29.80 55.85
N SER A 296 -13.39 29.23 56.49
CA SER A 296 -13.64 29.40 57.93
C SER A 296 -14.49 28.25 58.48
N GLN A 297 -14.18 27.89 59.72
CA GLN A 297 -14.59 26.75 60.53
C GLN A 297 -16.06 26.75 60.98
N GLY A 298 -16.58 25.55 61.25
CA GLY A 298 -17.40 25.23 62.44
C GLY A 298 -18.85 25.72 62.50
N GLY A 299 -19.81 24.82 62.29
CA GLY A 299 -21.22 25.07 62.62
C GLY A 299 -22.10 23.82 62.41
N LEU A 300 -22.87 23.45 63.45
CA LEU A 300 -23.66 22.23 63.62
C LEU A 300 -24.63 21.86 62.47
N PRO A 301 -25.01 20.56 62.33
CA PRO A 301 -26.06 20.15 61.42
C PRO A 301 -27.46 20.63 61.86
N PRO A 302 -28.37 20.92 60.92
CA PRO A 302 -29.72 21.40 61.23
C PRO A 302 -30.60 20.30 61.84
N ALA A 303 -31.43 20.69 62.82
CA ALA A 303 -32.36 19.83 63.54
C ALA A 303 -33.52 19.33 62.65
N PRO A 304 -34.07 18.12 62.93
CA PRO A 304 -35.22 17.60 62.20
C PRO A 304 -36.54 18.31 62.57
N PRO A 305 -37.53 18.35 61.65
CA PRO A 305 -38.79 19.04 61.85
C PRO A 305 -39.69 18.35 62.91
N PRO A 306 -40.50 19.11 63.65
CA PRO A 306 -41.38 18.57 64.69
C PRO A 306 -42.57 17.81 64.09
N VAL A 307 -42.78 16.60 64.63
CA VAL A 307 -43.98 15.79 64.43
C VAL A 307 -45.09 16.37 65.31
N HIS A 308 -46.19 16.84 64.70
CA HIS A 308 -47.42 17.11 65.42
C HIS A 308 -48.41 15.95 65.25
N PRO A 309 -49.01 15.46 66.36
CA PRO A 309 -50.05 14.45 66.31
C PRO A 309 -51.42 15.11 66.09
N ARG A 310 -52.19 14.56 65.16
CA ARG A 310 -53.66 14.41 65.25
C ARG A 310 -54.16 13.51 64.14
#